data_AF-A0A1G2VUU8-F1
#
_entry.id   AF-A0A1G2VUU8-F1
#
_cell.length_a   1.000
_cell.length_b   1.000
_cell.length_c   1.000
_cell.angle_alpha   90.00
_cell.angle_beta   90.00
_cell.angle_gamma   90.00
#
_symmetry.space_group_name_H-M   'P 1'
#
loop_
_entity.id
_entity.type
_entity.pdbx_description
1 polymer ?
#
loop_
_entity_poly.entity_id
_entity_poly.type
_entity_poly.pdbx_seq_one_letter_code
_entity_poly.pdbx_strand_id
1 'polypeptide(L)'
;MFPFLQLLFIKIASVAMSVLVAAGLVSNTAKQSELPLQMKTVVEVKQEIHKLDDTQPKTKNEQKSEIVKTKKEIKEVQLETEVIRRRAPEEESQKQHEEPVRQSEQQVTQPKLSEQNPLFCNGRDWLPCLPGNQFYCPTSGDAQCVFENMQPTQSPSSRLDEAKNCIQRAMEQHRVARDRAEANRKQCEAEHNNPALGTTDSIVCMIRGSGVPEPASYLSDCIGSSRAPSSEPSPSPTFPISRPEVPSFSEQMRQMEICDLVDGTFLNGKCH
;
A
#
# COMPACT_ATOMS: atom_id res chain seq x y z
N MET A 1 -5.48 4.74 54.70
CA MET A 1 -5.72 5.48 53.45
C MET A 1 -4.47 5.66 52.57
N PHE A 2 -3.32 5.03 52.89
CA PHE A 2 -2.07 5.14 52.10
C PHE A 2 -1.54 3.88 51.37
N PRO A 3 -2.15 2.67 51.42
CA PRO A 3 -1.55 1.51 50.75
C PRO A 3 -1.65 1.58 49.21
N PHE A 4 -2.66 2.26 48.66
CA PHE A 4 -2.84 2.39 47.22
C PHE A 4 -1.83 3.34 46.57
N LEU A 5 -1.44 4.42 47.26
CA LEU A 5 -0.45 5.36 46.74
C LEU A 5 0.93 4.69 46.64
N GLN A 6 1.31 3.88 47.63
CA GLN A 6 2.57 3.12 47.58
C GLN A 6 2.58 2.12 46.42
N LEU A 7 1.47 1.43 46.16
CA LEU A 7 1.39 0.48 45.04
C LEU A 7 1.52 1.18 43.68
N LEU A 8 0.94 2.39 43.56
CA LEU A 8 1.03 3.20 42.35
C LEU A 8 2.47 3.67 42.10
N PHE A 9 3.15 4.19 43.13
CA PHE A 9 4.55 4.60 43.02
C PHE A 9 5.49 3.44 42.67
N ILE A 10 5.25 2.24 43.21
CA ILE A 10 6.03 1.04 42.87
C ILE A 10 5.84 0.67 41.40
N LYS A 11 4.61 0.73 40.87
CA LYS A 11 4.34 0.44 39.46
C LYS A 11 4.97 1.48 38.53
N ILE A 12 4.85 2.76 38.85
CA ILE A 12 5.45 3.84 38.04
C ILE A 12 6.98 3.72 38.05
N ALA A 13 7.59 3.46 39.21
CA ALA A 13 9.04 3.27 39.31
C ALA A 13 9.53 2.04 38.53
N SER A 14 8.75 0.95 38.51
CA SER A 14 9.07 -0.26 37.74
C SER A 14 9.04 -0.01 36.23
N VAL A 15 8.04 0.73 35.74
CA VAL A 15 7.95 1.10 34.31
C VAL A 15 9.08 2.06 33.93
N ALA A 16 9.35 3.09 34.74
CA ALA A 16 10.41 4.04 34.48
C ALA A 16 11.81 3.39 34.44
N MET A 17 12.09 2.46 35.37
CA MET A 17 13.34 1.68 35.36
C MET A 17 13.46 0.78 34.14
N SER A 18 12.36 0.18 33.68
CA SER A 18 12.37 -0.66 32.48
C SER A 18 12.68 0.14 31.21
N VAL A 19 12.13 1.36 31.12
CA VAL A 19 12.42 2.30 30.02
C VAL A 19 13.88 2.78 30.06
N LEU A 20 14.41 3.09 31.24
CA LEU A 20 15.81 3.51 31.41
C LEU A 20 16.80 2.38 31.06
N VAL A 21 16.49 1.12 31.43
CA VAL A 21 17.31 -0.04 31.05
C VAL A 21 17.26 -0.27 29.55
N ALA A 22 16.08 -0.15 28.92
CA ALA A 22 15.96 -0.25 27.47
C ALA A 22 16.74 0.86 26.74
N ALA A 23 16.69 2.11 27.22
CA ALA A 23 17.44 3.22 26.66
C ALA A 23 18.96 3.11 26.89
N GLY A 24 19.38 2.61 28.06
CA GLY A 24 20.79 2.43 28.41
C GLY A 24 21.48 1.31 27.62
N LEU A 25 20.75 0.27 27.21
CA LEU A 25 21.26 -0.81 26.39
C LEU A 25 21.52 -0.39 24.92
N VAL A 26 20.91 0.71 24.45
CA VAL A 26 21.13 1.25 23.10
C VAL A 26 22.48 1.97 22.96
N SER A 27 23.08 2.44 24.07
CA SER A 27 24.33 3.21 24.01
C SER A 27 25.60 2.37 23.86
N ASN A 28 25.53 1.02 23.88
CA ASN A 28 26.74 0.18 23.90
C ASN A 28 26.85 -0.87 22.79
N THR A 29 26.01 -0.84 21.76
CA THR A 29 26.14 -1.74 20.61
C THR A 29 26.07 -0.96 19.29
N ALA A 30 27.22 -0.39 18.92
CA ALA A 30 27.50 -0.04 17.54
C ALA A 30 27.62 -1.34 16.71
N LYS A 31 26.53 -1.73 16.03
CA LYS A 31 26.50 -2.27 14.66
C LYS A 31 25.12 -2.83 14.33
N GLN A 32 24.47 -2.14 13.38
CA GLN A 32 23.75 -2.66 12.22
C GLN A 32 22.58 -3.65 12.43
N SER A 33 21.43 -3.25 11.86
CA SER A 33 20.18 -3.99 11.63
C SER A 33 19.36 -4.42 12.85
N GLU A 34 18.45 -3.53 13.31
CA GLU A 34 17.17 -3.93 13.92
C GLU A 34 16.25 -2.70 14.06
N LEU A 35 15.41 -2.44 13.04
CA LEU A 35 14.37 -1.40 13.08
C LEU A 35 12.91 -1.88 13.33
N PRO A 36 12.55 -3.16 13.56
CA PRO A 36 11.15 -3.50 13.82
C PRO A 36 10.75 -3.52 15.31
N LEU A 37 11.67 -3.32 16.26
CA LEU A 37 11.34 -3.45 17.69
C LEU A 37 10.69 -2.20 18.32
N GLN A 38 10.93 -1.01 17.76
CA GLN A 38 10.50 0.28 18.35
C GLN A 38 9.00 0.57 18.18
N MET A 39 8.35 0.03 17.14
CA MET A 39 6.90 0.24 16.94
C MET A 39 6.05 -0.60 17.87
N LYS A 40 6.53 -1.77 18.30
CA LYS A 40 5.78 -2.68 19.18
C LYS A 40 5.55 -2.05 20.55
N THR A 41 6.55 -1.34 21.07
CA THR A 41 6.51 -0.68 22.38
C THR A 41 5.54 0.52 22.40
N VAL A 42 5.47 1.28 21.31
CA VAL A 42 4.53 2.42 21.20
C VAL A 42 3.07 1.96 21.16
N VAL A 43 2.79 0.83 20.50
CA VAL A 43 1.45 0.23 20.45
C VAL A 43 1.04 -0.31 21.82
N GLU A 44 1.95 -0.97 22.53
CA GLU A 44 1.70 -1.56 23.84
C GLU A 44 1.44 -0.49 24.92
N VAL A 45 2.18 0.61 24.90
CA VAL A 45 1.95 1.78 25.79
C VAL A 45 0.60 2.45 25.48
N LYS A 46 0.23 2.56 24.19
CA LYS A 46 -1.06 3.14 23.79
C LYS A 46 -2.25 2.26 24.23
N GLN A 47 -2.04 0.95 24.30
CA GLN A 47 -3.03 -0.02 24.74
C GLN A 47 -3.21 -0.03 26.28
N GLU A 48 -2.16 0.22 27.06
CA GLU A 48 -2.28 0.39 28.52
C GLU A 48 -2.99 1.69 28.91
N ILE A 49 -2.81 2.79 28.16
CA ILE A 49 -3.51 4.05 28.42
C ILE A 49 -5.04 3.89 28.25
N HIS A 50 -5.47 3.08 27.27
CA HIS A 50 -6.90 2.79 27.09
C HIS A 50 -7.49 1.98 28.26
N LYS A 51 -6.70 1.12 28.90
CA LYS A 51 -7.15 0.33 30.07
C LYS A 51 -7.25 1.16 31.36
N LEU A 52 -6.58 2.31 31.42
CA LEU A 52 -6.63 3.24 32.56
C LEU A 52 -7.87 4.14 32.57
N ASP A 53 -8.62 4.23 31.46
CA ASP A 53 -9.82 5.09 31.36
C ASP A 53 -11.08 4.45 31.97
N ASP A 54 -11.08 3.13 32.19
CA ASP A 54 -12.28 2.36 32.61
C ASP A 54 -12.36 2.03 34.12
N THR A 55 -11.42 2.47 34.97
CA THR A 55 -11.44 2.13 36.42
C THR A 55 -11.70 3.33 37.33
N GLN A 56 -12.98 3.50 37.69
CA GLN A 56 -13.61 4.27 38.79
C GLN A 56 -13.39 5.79 38.96
N PRO A 57 -14.45 6.55 39.32
CA PRO A 57 -14.43 8.00 39.39
C PRO A 57 -14.21 8.50 40.82
N LYS A 58 -13.00 8.95 41.19
CA LYS A 58 -12.84 9.78 42.40
C LYS A 58 -11.51 10.55 42.45
N THR A 59 -11.31 11.44 41.47
CA THR A 59 -10.62 12.78 41.56
C THR A 59 -10.42 13.34 40.15
N LYS A 60 -11.52 13.73 39.50
CA LYS A 60 -11.58 14.12 38.08
C LYS A 60 -10.72 15.35 37.69
N ASN A 61 -10.29 16.16 38.66
CA ASN A 61 -9.56 17.40 38.38
C ASN A 61 -8.03 17.26 38.47
N GLU A 62 -7.52 16.34 39.28
CA GLU A 62 -6.07 16.12 39.44
C GLU A 62 -5.55 15.13 38.38
N GLN A 63 -6.36 14.14 38.01
CA GLN A 63 -6.04 13.23 36.91
C GLN A 63 -6.06 13.93 35.54
N LYS A 64 -6.90 14.98 35.38
CA LYS A 64 -6.94 15.77 34.14
C LYS A 64 -5.65 16.58 33.91
N SER A 65 -4.99 17.07 34.96
CA SER A 65 -3.76 17.85 34.80
C SER A 65 -2.58 16.97 34.43
N GLU A 66 -2.49 15.75 34.99
CA GLU A 66 -1.47 14.78 34.60
C GLU A 66 -1.65 14.29 33.16
N ILE A 67 -2.88 13.99 32.72
CA ILE A 67 -3.14 13.57 31.33
C ILE A 67 -2.75 14.67 30.33
N VAL A 68 -3.00 15.94 30.66
CA VAL A 68 -2.59 17.07 29.81
C VAL A 68 -1.07 17.21 29.74
N LYS A 69 -0.37 16.99 30.86
CA LYS A 69 1.10 17.02 30.91
C LYS A 69 1.71 15.91 30.06
N THR A 70 1.23 14.67 30.21
CA THR A 70 1.73 13.51 29.43
C THR A 70 1.44 13.65 27.94
N LYS A 71 0.29 14.22 27.54
CA LYS A 71 -0.01 14.50 26.12
C LYS A 71 0.94 15.53 25.51
N LYS A 72 1.47 16.46 26.29
CA LYS A 72 2.44 17.46 25.81
C LYS A 72 3.81 16.83 25.57
N GLU A 73 4.29 16.01 26.51
CA GLU A 73 5.57 15.31 26.39
C GLU A 73 5.59 14.33 25.20
N ILE A 74 4.49 13.61 24.94
CA ILE A 74 4.39 12.70 23.77
C ILE A 74 4.48 13.47 22.44
N LYS A 75 3.88 14.66 22.34
CA LYS A 75 3.96 15.48 21.12
C LYS A 75 5.37 15.98 20.84
N GLU A 76 6.14 16.27 21.88
CA GLU A 76 7.53 16.72 21.77
C GLU A 76 8.43 15.59 21.26
N VAL A 77 8.29 14.38 21.81
CA VAL A 77 9.04 13.19 21.37
C VAL A 77 8.70 12.80 19.92
N GLN A 78 7.43 12.91 19.51
CA GLN A 78 7.02 12.65 18.12
C GLN A 78 7.64 13.66 17.14
N LEU A 79 7.72 14.94 17.53
CA LEU A 79 8.30 15.97 16.68
C LEU A 79 9.81 15.77 16.51
N GLU A 80 10.50 15.39 17.58
CA GLU A 80 11.94 15.12 17.54
C GLU A 80 12.29 13.88 16.69
N THR A 81 11.45 12.85 16.74
CA THR A 81 11.58 11.63 15.91
C THR A 81 11.42 11.94 14.42
N GLU A 82 10.48 12.82 14.06
CA GLU A 82 10.24 13.24 12.67
C GLU A 82 11.41 14.07 12.12
N VAL A 83 12.07 14.88 12.95
CA VAL A 83 13.28 15.65 12.56
C VAL A 83 14.46 14.73 12.28
N ILE A 84 14.66 13.68 13.09
CA ILE A 84 15.74 12.69 12.89
C ILE A 84 15.51 11.92 11.58
N ARG A 85 14.26 11.54 11.27
CA ARG A 85 13.93 10.81 10.04
C ARG A 85 14.25 11.59 8.76
N ARG A 86 14.14 12.91 8.78
CA ARG A 86 14.38 13.76 7.59
C ARG A 86 15.86 14.01 7.28
N ARG A 87 16.79 13.68 8.17
CA ARG A 87 18.24 13.88 7.96
C ARG A 87 18.94 12.66 7.36
N ALA A 88 18.22 11.60 7.00
CA ALA A 88 18.81 10.27 6.77
C ALA A 88 19.17 9.87 5.32
N PRO A 89 18.71 10.48 4.20
CA PRO A 89 19.16 10.01 2.89
C PRO A 89 19.72 11.13 2.00
N GLU A 90 21.03 11.35 2.03
CA GLU A 90 21.74 12.12 1.00
C GLU A 90 23.15 11.59 0.65
N GLU A 91 23.52 10.36 1.05
CA GLU A 91 24.90 9.87 0.91
C GLU A 91 25.12 8.68 -0.03
N GLU A 92 24.17 8.33 -0.92
CA GLU A 92 24.32 7.13 -1.75
C GLU A 92 23.86 7.27 -3.21
N SER A 93 24.16 8.40 -3.87
CA SER A 93 23.97 8.50 -5.32
C SER A 93 25.04 9.36 -6.00
N GLN A 94 26.23 8.79 -6.16
CA GLN A 94 27.23 9.28 -7.13
C GLN A 94 28.21 8.16 -7.50
N LYS A 95 27.83 7.31 -8.46
CA LYS A 95 28.77 6.69 -9.41
C LYS A 95 28.04 6.00 -10.55
N GLN A 96 28.61 6.16 -11.75
CA GLN A 96 28.30 5.53 -13.04
C GLN A 96 27.25 6.21 -13.94
N HIS A 97 27.74 7.04 -14.86
CA HIS A 97 27.36 6.88 -16.27
C HIS A 97 28.50 7.34 -17.18
N GLU A 98 28.94 6.44 -18.06
CA GLU A 98 29.97 6.59 -19.09
C GLU A 98 29.27 6.46 -20.46
N GLU A 99 29.59 7.36 -21.39
CA GLU A 99 29.32 7.31 -22.84
C GLU A 99 30.67 7.13 -23.56
N PRO A 100 30.80 6.91 -24.89
CA PRO A 100 29.78 6.71 -25.93
C PRO A 100 30.10 5.58 -26.95
N VAL A 101 29.11 5.12 -27.74
CA VAL A 101 29.38 4.35 -28.97
C VAL A 101 28.57 4.89 -30.15
N ARG A 102 29.32 5.27 -31.18
CA ARG A 102 28.90 5.85 -32.46
C ARG A 102 27.95 4.94 -33.25
N GLN A 103 26.87 5.56 -33.72
CA GLN A 103 26.04 5.10 -34.82
C GLN A 103 26.81 5.10 -36.15
N SER A 104 26.61 4.05 -36.94
CA SER A 104 26.91 4.01 -38.36
C SER A 104 25.60 3.75 -39.09
N GLU A 105 25.19 4.69 -39.93
CA GLU A 105 24.08 4.53 -40.88
C GLU A 105 24.44 3.46 -41.92
N GLN A 106 23.57 2.47 -42.12
CA GLN A 106 23.61 1.61 -43.30
C GLN A 106 22.22 1.54 -43.93
N GLN A 107 22.21 1.89 -45.22
CA GLN A 107 21.06 2.01 -46.10
C GLN A 107 20.27 0.71 -46.24
N VAL A 108 18.95 0.84 -46.14
CA VAL A 108 17.97 -0.20 -46.45
C VAL A 108 18.01 -0.48 -47.96
N THR A 109 18.76 -1.50 -48.34
CA THR A 109 18.61 -2.19 -49.63
C THR A 109 17.84 -3.48 -49.34
N GLN A 110 16.74 -3.74 -50.04
CA GLN A 110 15.96 -4.97 -49.89
C GLN A 110 16.88 -6.21 -50.00
N PRO A 111 16.90 -7.11 -49.00
CA PRO A 111 17.72 -8.30 -49.08
C PRO A 111 17.08 -9.27 -50.09
N LYS A 112 17.78 -9.40 -51.22
CA LYS A 112 17.73 -10.57 -52.09
C LYS A 112 17.90 -11.80 -51.20
N LEU A 113 16.90 -12.69 -51.23
CA LEU A 113 16.80 -13.94 -50.47
C LEU A 113 18.05 -14.80 -50.73
N SER A 114 19.13 -14.53 -49.98
CA SER A 114 20.38 -15.26 -50.05
C SER A 114 20.13 -16.60 -49.38
N GLU A 115 20.01 -17.63 -50.21
CA GLU A 115 20.37 -19.03 -49.95
C GLU A 115 20.54 -19.34 -48.45
N GLN A 116 19.40 -19.47 -47.77
CA GLN A 116 19.36 -19.66 -46.33
C GLN A 116 19.76 -21.10 -46.04
N ASN A 117 20.89 -21.28 -45.37
CA ASN A 117 21.32 -22.59 -44.89
C ASN A 117 20.19 -23.21 -44.04
N PRO A 118 19.68 -24.40 -44.40
CA PRO A 118 18.64 -25.05 -43.64
C PRO A 118 19.13 -25.32 -42.21
N LEU A 119 18.25 -25.11 -41.23
CA LEU A 119 18.55 -25.35 -39.83
C LEU A 119 18.30 -26.83 -39.52
N PHE A 120 19.34 -27.56 -39.16
CA PHE A 120 19.23 -28.98 -38.85
C PHE A 120 18.88 -29.21 -37.37
N CYS A 121 17.77 -29.89 -37.11
CA CYS A 121 17.32 -30.23 -35.76
C CYS A 121 16.72 -31.64 -35.74
N ASN A 122 17.19 -32.48 -34.81
CA ASN A 122 16.69 -33.84 -34.58
C ASN A 122 16.58 -34.72 -35.84
N GLY A 123 17.54 -34.60 -36.76
CA GLY A 123 17.56 -35.40 -37.99
C GLY A 123 16.74 -34.84 -39.15
N ARG A 124 16.16 -33.63 -39.02
CA ARG A 124 15.35 -32.98 -40.06
C ARG A 124 15.83 -31.55 -40.32
N ASP A 125 15.66 -31.12 -41.57
CA ASP A 125 15.88 -29.74 -42.00
C ASP A 125 14.63 -28.88 -41.74
N TRP A 126 14.84 -27.71 -41.18
CA TRP A 126 13.81 -26.73 -40.89
C TRP A 126 14.03 -25.43 -41.65
N LEU A 127 12.91 -24.78 -41.99
CA LEU A 127 12.94 -23.42 -42.53
C LEU A 127 13.36 -22.45 -41.43
N PRO A 128 14.12 -21.39 -41.77
CA PRO A 128 14.48 -20.36 -40.81
C PRO A 128 13.24 -19.61 -40.30
N CYS A 129 13.31 -19.18 -39.05
CA CYS A 129 12.25 -18.42 -38.43
C CYS A 129 12.07 -17.05 -39.10
N LEU A 130 10.86 -16.50 -38.99
CA LEU A 130 10.59 -15.12 -39.40
C LEU A 130 11.51 -14.14 -38.63
N PRO A 131 11.89 -13.00 -39.23
CA PRO A 131 12.69 -11.98 -38.55
C PRO A 131 12.06 -11.60 -37.20
N GLY A 132 12.87 -11.59 -36.13
CA GLY A 132 12.41 -11.34 -34.76
C GLY A 132 12.14 -12.60 -33.92
N ASN A 133 12.20 -13.78 -34.54
CA ASN A 133 12.07 -15.06 -33.86
C ASN A 133 13.40 -15.82 -33.86
N GLN A 134 13.69 -16.47 -32.73
CA GLN A 134 14.87 -17.29 -32.53
C GLN A 134 14.49 -18.77 -32.68
N PHE A 135 15.35 -19.53 -33.37
CA PHE A 135 15.14 -20.96 -33.58
C PHE A 135 15.53 -21.74 -32.31
N TYR A 136 14.61 -22.57 -31.82
CA TYR A 136 14.80 -23.44 -30.66
C TYR A 136 14.60 -24.90 -31.06
N CYS A 137 15.64 -25.72 -30.83
CA CYS A 137 15.63 -27.16 -31.09
C CYS A 137 15.62 -27.92 -29.76
N PRO A 138 14.48 -28.46 -29.29
CA PRO A 138 14.42 -29.25 -28.07
C PRO A 138 15.11 -30.60 -28.25
N THR A 139 15.58 -31.21 -27.15
CA THR A 139 16.24 -32.53 -27.13
C THR A 139 15.37 -33.66 -27.69
N SER A 140 14.04 -33.49 -27.63
CA SER A 140 13.07 -34.36 -28.29
C SER A 140 11.92 -33.52 -28.85
N GLY A 141 11.42 -33.92 -30.02
CA GLY A 141 10.31 -33.26 -30.71
C GLY A 141 10.75 -32.34 -31.85
N ASP A 142 9.81 -31.50 -32.28
CA ASP A 142 9.95 -30.60 -33.42
C ASP A 142 10.57 -29.26 -33.01
N ALA A 143 11.30 -28.63 -33.95
CA ALA A 143 11.87 -27.32 -33.71
C ALA A 143 10.78 -26.24 -33.63
N GLN A 144 11.00 -25.23 -32.80
CA GLN A 144 10.06 -24.14 -32.58
C GLN A 144 10.73 -22.79 -32.80
N CYS A 145 9.97 -21.82 -33.31
CA CYS A 145 10.40 -20.43 -33.41
C CYS A 145 9.88 -19.67 -32.18
N VAL A 146 10.77 -19.26 -31.29
CA VAL A 146 10.44 -18.54 -30.06
C VAL A 146 10.71 -17.06 -30.26
N PHE A 147 9.77 -16.20 -29.88
CA PHE A 147 9.97 -14.76 -29.97
C PHE A 147 11.02 -14.32 -28.93
N GLU A 148 12.09 -13.65 -29.37
CA GLU A 148 13.21 -13.19 -28.52
C GLU A 148 12.80 -12.08 -27.52
N ASN A 149 11.57 -11.58 -27.63
CA ASN A 149 10.99 -10.58 -26.72
C ASN A 149 10.24 -11.16 -25.52
N MET A 150 10.29 -12.46 -25.27
CA MET A 150 9.90 -13.02 -23.97
C MET A 150 11.10 -13.07 -23.02
N GLN A 151 11.84 -11.96 -22.89
CA GLN A 151 12.49 -11.75 -21.59
C GLN A 151 11.38 -11.81 -20.54
N PRO A 152 11.49 -12.64 -19.50
CA PRO A 152 10.65 -12.50 -18.32
C PRO A 152 11.11 -11.22 -17.61
N THR A 153 10.83 -10.04 -18.16
CA THR A 153 11.39 -8.78 -17.66
C THR A 153 10.84 -8.42 -16.28
N GLN A 154 9.88 -9.15 -15.75
CA GLN A 154 9.45 -9.01 -14.37
C GLN A 154 9.09 -10.38 -13.82
N SER A 155 9.82 -10.82 -12.80
CA SER A 155 9.41 -11.99 -12.04
C SER A 155 7.96 -11.80 -11.58
N PRO A 156 7.15 -12.87 -11.51
CA PRO A 156 5.76 -12.78 -11.03
C PRO A 156 5.67 -12.14 -9.63
N SER A 157 6.76 -12.12 -8.87
CA SER A 157 6.88 -11.38 -7.61
C SER A 157 6.75 -9.87 -7.81
N SER A 158 7.45 -9.26 -8.78
CA SER A 158 7.47 -7.80 -8.88
C SER A 158 6.11 -7.21 -9.29
N ARG A 159 5.38 -7.91 -10.16
CA ARG A 159 4.01 -7.50 -10.55
C ARG A 159 3.02 -7.59 -9.40
N LEU A 160 3.16 -8.60 -8.55
CA LEU A 160 2.31 -8.75 -7.37
C LEU A 160 2.59 -7.64 -6.35
N ASP A 161 3.86 -7.30 -6.14
CA ASP A 161 4.24 -6.23 -5.22
C ASP A 161 3.80 -4.85 -5.73
N GLU A 162 3.90 -4.61 -7.03
CA GLU A 162 3.39 -3.40 -7.67
C GLU A 162 1.85 -3.29 -7.55
N ALA A 163 1.12 -4.38 -7.78
CA ALA A 163 -0.33 -4.41 -7.62
C ALA A 163 -0.75 -4.14 -6.16
N LYS A 164 -0.07 -4.76 -5.19
CA LYS A 164 -0.30 -4.51 -3.75
C LYS A 164 -0.07 -3.05 -3.40
N ASN A 165 1.05 -2.48 -3.84
CA ASN A 165 1.39 -1.08 -3.59
C ASN A 165 0.36 -0.13 -4.21
N CYS A 166 -0.18 -0.46 -5.38
CA CYS A 166 -1.22 0.34 -6.00
C CYS A 166 -2.54 0.29 -5.21
N ILE A 167 -3.02 -0.91 -4.87
CA ILE A 167 -4.25 -1.08 -4.07
C ILE A 167 -4.13 -0.34 -2.74
N GLN A 168 -2.99 -0.45 -2.06
CA GLN A 168 -2.75 0.25 -0.81
C GLN A 168 -2.81 1.78 -0.97
N ARG A 169 -2.25 2.32 -2.07
CA ARG A 169 -2.32 3.76 -2.38
C ARG A 169 -3.74 4.21 -2.67
N ALA A 170 -4.51 3.42 -3.43
CA ALA A 170 -5.92 3.71 -3.73
C ALA A 170 -6.78 3.76 -2.46
N MET A 171 -6.57 2.81 -1.55
CA MET A 171 -7.27 2.78 -0.25
C MET A 171 -6.93 3.99 0.62
N GLU A 172 -5.65 4.38 0.68
CA GLU A 172 -5.25 5.57 1.44
C GLU A 172 -5.82 6.87 0.85
N GLN A 173 -5.86 6.98 -0.48
CA GLN A 173 -6.51 8.12 -1.15
C GLN A 173 -8.00 8.20 -0.84
N HIS A 174 -8.70 7.07 -0.85
CA HIS A 174 -10.11 7.01 -0.46
C HIS A 174 -10.30 7.43 1.00
N ARG A 175 -9.44 6.96 1.91
CA ARG A 175 -9.46 7.36 3.33
C ARG A 175 -9.31 8.87 3.50
N VAL A 176 -8.31 9.47 2.84
CA VAL A 176 -8.08 10.93 2.88
C VAL A 176 -9.27 11.70 2.29
N ALA A 177 -9.85 11.22 1.19
CA ALA A 177 -11.02 11.84 0.58
C ALA A 177 -12.24 11.81 1.52
N ARG A 178 -12.45 10.69 2.21
CA ARG A 178 -13.51 10.53 3.22
C ARG A 178 -13.33 11.48 4.39
N ASP A 179 -12.14 11.53 4.97
CA ASP A 179 -11.83 12.40 6.11
C ASP A 179 -12.00 13.87 5.74
N ARG A 180 -11.61 14.26 4.51
CA ARG A 180 -11.82 15.61 3.98
C ARG A 180 -13.29 15.94 3.79
N ALA A 181 -14.10 15.02 3.27
CA ALA A 181 -15.53 15.22 3.12
C ALA A 181 -16.23 15.36 4.47
N GLU A 182 -15.82 14.58 5.48
CA GLU A 182 -16.36 14.72 6.84
C GLU A 182 -15.98 16.05 7.48
N ALA A 183 -14.72 16.50 7.31
CA ALA A 183 -14.29 17.81 7.78
C ALA A 183 -15.10 18.94 7.13
N ASN A 184 -15.30 18.89 5.82
CA ASN A 184 -16.15 19.84 5.10
C ASN A 184 -17.59 19.81 5.61
N ARG A 185 -18.14 18.62 5.88
CA ARG A 185 -19.49 18.46 6.44
C ARG A 185 -19.62 19.13 7.81
N LYS A 186 -18.67 18.88 8.72
CA LYS A 186 -18.64 19.51 10.05
C LYS A 186 -18.49 21.03 9.97
N GLN A 187 -17.67 21.53 9.05
CA GLN A 187 -17.54 22.96 8.83
C GLN A 187 -18.87 23.57 8.37
N CYS A 188 -19.56 22.90 7.44
CA CYS A 188 -20.88 23.32 6.98
C CYS A 188 -21.95 23.30 8.08
N GLU A 189 -21.95 22.28 8.94
CA GLU A 189 -22.83 22.23 10.11
C GLU A 189 -22.54 23.38 11.09
N ALA A 190 -21.26 23.75 11.29
CA ALA A 190 -20.88 24.88 12.13
C ALA A 190 -21.31 26.22 11.54
N GLU A 191 -21.17 26.41 10.22
CA GLU A 191 -21.61 27.61 9.51
C GLU A 191 -23.14 27.75 9.53
N HIS A 192 -23.88 26.66 9.36
CA HIS A 192 -25.35 26.65 9.39
C HIS A 192 -25.92 27.06 10.77
N ASN A 193 -25.22 26.72 11.85
CA ASN A 193 -25.64 27.09 13.20
C ASN A 193 -25.28 28.53 13.58
N ASN A 194 -24.64 29.30 12.69
CA ASN A 194 -24.30 30.69 12.95
C ASN A 194 -25.45 31.63 12.53
N PRO A 195 -26.19 32.24 13.48
CA PRO A 195 -27.34 33.10 13.19
C PRO A 195 -26.97 34.41 12.47
N ALA A 196 -25.67 34.73 12.34
CA ALA A 196 -25.20 35.94 11.66
C ALA A 196 -25.11 35.78 10.13
N LEU A 197 -25.08 34.56 9.60
CA LEU A 197 -25.05 34.29 8.16
C LEU A 197 -26.47 33.98 7.68
N GLY A 198 -26.98 34.81 6.76
CA GLY A 198 -28.32 34.65 6.19
C GLY A 198 -28.52 33.33 5.43
N THR A 199 -29.78 33.00 5.13
CA THR A 199 -30.25 31.72 4.56
C THR A 199 -29.65 31.33 3.19
N THR A 200 -28.91 32.20 2.52
CA THR A 200 -28.31 31.93 1.21
C THR A 200 -27.07 31.04 1.23
N ASP A 201 -26.38 30.89 2.36
CA ASP A 201 -25.14 30.08 2.44
C ASP A 201 -25.38 28.56 2.53
N SER A 202 -26.63 28.13 2.74
CA SER A 202 -27.01 26.71 2.81
C SER A 202 -26.77 25.95 1.49
N ILE A 203 -26.87 26.62 0.34
CA ILE A 203 -26.70 25.99 -0.98
C ILE A 203 -25.22 25.67 -1.27
N VAL A 204 -24.29 26.51 -0.82
CA VAL A 204 -22.85 26.32 -1.05
C VAL A 204 -22.34 25.05 -0.34
N CYS A 205 -22.92 24.73 0.81
CA CYS A 205 -22.60 23.52 1.56
C CYS A 205 -23.10 22.23 0.89
N MET A 206 -24.26 22.26 0.25
CA MET A 206 -24.73 21.11 -0.53
C MET A 206 -23.83 20.81 -1.73
N ILE A 207 -23.24 21.84 -2.35
CA ILE A 207 -22.33 21.68 -3.49
C ILE A 207 -20.95 21.20 -3.02
N ARG A 208 -20.42 21.71 -1.89
CA ARG A 208 -19.13 21.26 -1.32
C ARG A 208 -19.19 19.86 -0.68
N GLY A 209 -20.38 19.43 -0.26
CA GLY A 209 -20.63 18.09 0.29
C GLY A 209 -20.79 16.99 -0.76
N SER A 210 -20.58 17.31 -2.05
CA SER A 210 -20.62 16.34 -3.15
C SER A 210 -19.82 15.09 -2.80
N GLY A 211 -20.50 13.94 -2.82
CA GLY A 211 -20.10 12.71 -2.14
C GLY A 211 -18.66 12.26 -2.37
N VAL A 212 -18.13 11.55 -1.37
CA VAL A 212 -16.86 10.83 -1.48
C VAL A 212 -16.99 9.85 -2.65
N PRO A 213 -16.09 9.88 -3.64
CA PRO A 213 -16.13 8.91 -4.74
C PRO A 213 -16.05 7.49 -4.18
N GLU A 214 -16.80 6.56 -4.77
CA GLU A 214 -16.76 5.17 -4.32
C GLU A 214 -15.33 4.60 -4.38
N PRO A 215 -14.95 3.69 -3.47
CA PRO A 215 -13.64 3.07 -3.46
C PRO A 215 -13.23 2.48 -4.82
N ALA A 216 -14.20 1.94 -5.57
CA ALA A 216 -14.00 1.37 -6.90
C ALA A 216 -13.40 2.38 -7.91
N SER A 217 -13.70 3.67 -7.78
CA SER A 217 -13.15 4.71 -8.65
C SER A 217 -11.64 4.85 -8.49
N TYR A 218 -11.12 4.71 -7.27
CA TYR A 218 -9.67 4.76 -6.98
C TYR A 218 -8.92 3.50 -7.40
N LEU A 219 -9.62 2.35 -7.45
CA LEU A 219 -9.03 1.07 -7.86
C LEU A 219 -8.96 0.90 -9.39
N SER A 220 -9.72 1.71 -10.13
CA SER A 220 -9.78 1.68 -11.59
C SER A 220 -8.41 1.98 -12.23
N ASP A 221 -7.60 2.81 -11.57
CA ASP A 221 -6.24 3.15 -12.02
C ASP A 221 -5.21 2.04 -11.73
N CYS A 222 -5.52 1.15 -10.78
CA CYS A 222 -4.61 0.09 -10.34
C CYS A 222 -4.75 -1.21 -11.12
N ILE A 223 -5.96 -1.51 -11.58
CA ILE A 223 -6.20 -2.63 -12.49
C ILE A 223 -5.83 -2.11 -13.87
N GLY A 224 -4.51 -2.00 -14.12
CA GLY A 224 -3.94 -1.44 -15.33
C GLY A 224 -4.77 -1.91 -16.52
N SER A 225 -5.42 -0.95 -17.18
CA SER A 225 -6.22 -1.17 -18.38
C SER A 225 -5.27 -1.61 -19.50
N SER A 226 -4.78 -2.84 -19.39
CA SER A 226 -4.12 -3.58 -20.44
C SER A 226 -5.22 -4.08 -21.38
N ARG A 227 -6.07 -3.15 -21.84
CA ARG A 227 -6.84 -3.40 -23.06
C ARG A 227 -5.80 -3.38 -24.17
N ALA A 228 -5.31 -4.57 -24.52
CA ALA A 228 -4.93 -4.79 -25.90
C ALA A 228 -6.10 -4.30 -26.77
N PRO A 229 -5.85 -3.58 -27.88
CA PRO A 229 -6.90 -3.21 -28.81
C PRO A 229 -7.54 -4.50 -29.34
N SER A 230 -8.65 -4.90 -28.73
CA SER A 230 -9.45 -6.04 -29.15
C SER A 230 -10.24 -5.62 -30.38
N SER A 231 -9.63 -5.83 -31.54
CA SER A 231 -10.31 -5.86 -32.82
C SER A 231 -10.54 -7.31 -33.21
N GLU A 232 -11.45 -8.02 -32.54
CA GLU A 232 -12.03 -9.24 -33.10
C GLU A 232 -13.45 -9.51 -32.54
N PRO A 233 -14.43 -9.83 -33.40
CA PRO A 233 -15.79 -10.15 -32.98
C PRO A 233 -15.87 -11.59 -32.46
N SER A 234 -16.24 -11.73 -31.19
CA SER A 234 -16.37 -13.04 -30.52
C SER A 234 -17.70 -13.72 -30.89
N PRO A 235 -17.70 -14.98 -31.38
CA PRO A 235 -18.92 -15.74 -31.60
C PRO A 235 -19.43 -16.34 -30.28
N SER A 236 -20.74 -16.26 -30.08
CA SER A 236 -21.41 -16.83 -28.90
C SER A 236 -21.43 -18.37 -28.94
N PRO A 237 -21.17 -19.04 -27.80
CA PRO A 237 -21.74 -20.35 -27.55
C PRO A 237 -22.62 -20.34 -26.29
N THR A 238 -23.88 -20.70 -26.50
CA THR A 238 -24.86 -20.98 -25.45
C THR A 238 -24.59 -22.37 -24.87
N PHE A 239 -24.14 -22.44 -23.62
CA PHE A 239 -24.33 -23.61 -22.77
C PHE A 239 -24.59 -23.20 -21.31
N PRO A 240 -25.61 -23.76 -20.63
CA PRO A 240 -25.86 -23.50 -19.22
C PRO A 240 -24.97 -24.41 -18.37
N ILE A 241 -23.86 -23.87 -17.89
CA ILE A 241 -23.09 -24.47 -16.80
C ILE A 241 -23.34 -23.60 -15.57
N SER A 242 -24.05 -24.15 -14.58
CA SER A 242 -24.25 -23.53 -13.28
C SER A 242 -22.90 -23.43 -12.56
N ARG A 243 -22.21 -22.31 -12.78
CA ARG A 243 -20.96 -21.96 -12.12
C ARG A 243 -21.32 -21.41 -10.73
N PRO A 244 -20.63 -21.81 -9.65
CA PRO A 244 -20.84 -21.19 -8.35
C PRO A 244 -20.64 -19.68 -8.48
N GLU A 245 -21.62 -18.90 -8.02
CA GLU A 245 -21.56 -17.44 -7.98
C GLU A 245 -20.39 -17.04 -7.10
N VAL A 246 -19.29 -16.65 -7.73
CA VAL A 246 -18.21 -15.96 -7.05
C VAL A 246 -18.77 -14.56 -6.76
N PRO A 247 -18.82 -14.12 -5.50
CA PRO A 247 -19.35 -12.80 -5.17
C PRO A 247 -18.61 -11.76 -5.99
N SER A 248 -19.35 -10.80 -6.52
CA SER A 248 -18.75 -9.70 -7.27
C SER A 248 -17.74 -8.95 -6.40
N PHE A 249 -16.71 -8.36 -6.99
CA PHE A 249 -15.70 -7.61 -6.25
C PHE A 249 -16.31 -6.52 -5.34
N SER A 250 -17.38 -5.86 -5.80
CA SER A 250 -18.10 -4.88 -4.99
C SER A 250 -18.74 -5.50 -3.75
N GLU A 251 -19.25 -6.72 -3.87
CA GLU A 251 -19.87 -7.45 -2.76
C GLU A 251 -18.83 -7.92 -1.74
N GLN A 252 -17.64 -8.30 -2.20
CA GLN A 252 -16.52 -8.64 -1.33
C GLN A 252 -16.00 -7.44 -0.53
N MET A 253 -15.90 -6.26 -1.16
CA MET A 253 -15.55 -5.01 -0.46
C MET A 253 -16.61 -4.64 0.58
N ARG A 254 -17.90 -4.79 0.26
CA ARG A 254 -18.99 -4.49 1.18
C ARG A 254 -18.96 -5.39 2.41
N GLN A 255 -18.66 -6.67 2.23
CA GLN A 255 -18.51 -7.62 3.34
C GLN A 255 -17.29 -7.30 4.23
N MET A 256 -16.22 -6.78 3.63
CA MET A 256 -15.04 -6.33 4.37
C MET A 256 -15.34 -5.10 5.23
N GLU A 257 -16.03 -4.10 4.68
CA GLU A 257 -16.44 -2.91 5.45
C GLU A 257 -17.39 -3.27 6.61
N ILE A 258 -18.34 -4.18 6.39
CA ILE A 258 -19.23 -4.67 7.44
C ILE A 258 -18.44 -5.38 8.54
N CYS A 259 -17.38 -6.11 8.17
CA CYS A 259 -16.53 -6.80 9.13
C CYS A 259 -15.74 -5.83 10.01
N ASP A 260 -15.22 -4.76 9.42
CA ASP A 260 -14.48 -3.72 10.12
C ASP A 260 -15.38 -2.96 11.12
N LEU A 261 -16.65 -2.75 10.77
CA LEU A 261 -17.66 -2.11 11.64
C LEU A 261 -17.97 -2.88 12.93
N VAL A 262 -17.72 -4.20 12.95
CA VAL A 262 -17.96 -5.06 14.13
C VAL A 262 -16.66 -5.48 14.83
N ASP A 263 -15.56 -4.79 14.54
CA ASP A 263 -14.20 -5.15 15.00
C ASP A 263 -13.81 -6.61 14.66
N GLY A 264 -14.35 -7.13 13.55
CA GLY A 264 -14.09 -8.48 13.06
C GLY A 264 -12.89 -8.56 12.11
N THR A 265 -12.38 -9.77 11.90
CA THR A 265 -11.26 -10.02 10.97
C THR A 265 -11.76 -10.71 9.70
N PHE A 266 -11.58 -10.08 8.53
CA PHE A 266 -12.02 -10.65 7.26
C PHE A 266 -11.01 -11.65 6.69
N LEU A 267 -11.34 -12.94 6.70
CA LEU A 267 -10.49 -14.04 6.22
C LEU A 267 -11.27 -14.95 5.25
N ASN A 268 -10.65 -15.30 4.11
CA ASN A 268 -11.22 -16.23 3.11
C ASN A 268 -12.65 -15.87 2.63
N GLY A 269 -12.97 -14.58 2.52
CA GLY A 269 -14.29 -14.13 2.10
C GLY A 269 -15.37 -14.19 3.19
N LYS A 270 -14.99 -14.30 4.46
CA LYS A 270 -15.90 -14.31 5.61
C LYS A 270 -15.38 -13.41 6.73
N CYS A 271 -16.30 -12.82 7.48
CA CYS A 271 -15.98 -12.08 8.69
C CYS A 271 -15.92 -13.02 9.90
N HIS A 272 -14.88 -12.87 10.73
CA HIS A 272 -14.64 -13.65 11.94
C HIS A 272 -14.58 -12.78 13.18
#